data_AF-A0A927R9Z6-F1
#
_entry.id   AF-A0A927R9Z6-F1
#
_cell.length_a   1.000
_cell.length_b   1.000
_cell.length_c   1.000
_cell.angle_alpha   90.00
_cell.angle_beta   90.00
_cell.angle_gamma   90.00
#
_symmetry.space_group_name_H-M   'P 1'
#
loop_
_entity.id
_entity.type
_entity.pdbx_description
1 polymer ?
#
loop_
_entity_poly.entity_id
_entity_poly.type
_entity_poly.pdbx_seq_one_letter_code
_entity_poly.pdbx_strand_id
1 'polypeptide(L)'
;MRTYRIGGALAEASRTAAFGVVGGSYLVAGLGAALTWQLAGSQHPLTSALYADLVATLLVFAASMVLANASVYDPYWSVAPPLVLVGWIVATEDGIALRQFLVTALVTVWALRLTANWARGWSGLRHEDWRYRQLRAQTRGRLPWWLVNLAGIQLMPTLVVFAGLLSGWPAVAGNRAFGPLDVLAVLVTVAAIGLEAVADGQLRRFAADPANRGRICDRGLWRYSRHPNYLGEIAFWWGLWLFGLAADPTWWWTVIGPLTVLTLFVGATIPLMERRSVDRRPGYAAHRREVPMLLPRPPVRRRIPD
;
A
#
# COMPACT_ATOMS: atom_id res chain seq x y z
N MET A 1 -24.25 24.05 4.01
CA MET A 1 -23.21 22.99 3.88
C MET A 1 -23.83 21.80 3.14
N ARG A 2 -23.42 21.50 1.89
CA ARG A 2 -23.86 20.28 1.21
C ARG A 2 -23.41 19.06 2.02
N THR A 3 -24.33 18.16 2.34
CA THR A 3 -24.03 16.88 2.99
C THR A 3 -23.05 16.08 2.12
N TYR A 4 -21.93 15.62 2.68
CA TYR A 4 -20.97 14.76 1.97
C TYR A 4 -21.62 13.38 1.74
N ARG A 5 -22.37 13.26 0.64
CA ARG A 5 -23.05 12.03 0.23
C ARG A 5 -22.04 11.16 -0.51
N ILE A 6 -21.68 10.03 0.09
CA ILE A 6 -20.68 9.11 -0.46
C ILE A 6 -21.10 8.69 -1.89
N GLY A 7 -20.20 8.91 -2.85
CA GLY A 7 -20.43 8.64 -4.28
C GLY A 7 -21.15 9.74 -5.05
N GLY A 8 -21.64 10.78 -4.37
CA GLY A 8 -22.26 11.95 -4.98
C GLY A 8 -23.41 11.58 -5.93
N ALA A 9 -23.38 12.15 -7.14
CA ALA A 9 -24.34 11.85 -8.20
C ALA A 9 -24.20 10.43 -8.78
N LEU A 10 -23.02 9.81 -8.62
CA LEU A 10 -22.69 8.50 -9.17
C LEU A 10 -22.77 7.39 -8.11
N ALA A 11 -23.40 7.66 -6.98
CA ALA A 11 -23.53 6.68 -5.89
C ALA A 11 -24.23 5.39 -6.37
N GLU A 12 -25.22 5.50 -7.26
CA GLU A 12 -25.94 4.34 -7.83
C GLU A 12 -25.30 3.76 -9.09
N ALA A 13 -24.11 4.23 -9.50
CA ALA A 13 -23.43 3.67 -10.66
C ALA A 13 -23.13 2.18 -10.44
N SER A 14 -23.27 1.38 -11.50
CA SER A 14 -22.90 -0.03 -11.47
C SER A 14 -21.42 -0.17 -11.10
N ARG A 15 -21.03 -1.31 -10.51
CA ARG A 15 -19.64 -1.56 -10.13
C ARG A 15 -18.68 -1.43 -11.33
N THR A 16 -19.09 -1.88 -12.51
CA THR A 16 -18.31 -1.73 -13.75
C THR A 16 -18.13 -0.27 -14.13
N ALA A 17 -19.20 0.54 -14.11
CA ALA A 17 -19.12 1.97 -14.37
C ALA A 17 -18.25 2.68 -13.32
N ALA A 18 -18.35 2.28 -12.05
CA ALA A 18 -17.53 2.80 -10.96
C ALA A 18 -16.03 2.51 -11.18
N PHE A 19 -15.66 1.31 -11.64
CA PHE A 19 -14.28 1.02 -12.06
C PHE A 19 -13.85 1.84 -13.27
N GLY A 20 -14.72 2.04 -14.25
CA GLY A 20 -14.44 2.92 -15.39
C GLY A 20 -14.15 4.36 -14.98
N VAL A 21 -14.89 4.89 -14.00
CA VAL A 21 -14.67 6.22 -13.42
C VAL A 21 -13.32 6.29 -12.69
N VAL A 22 -12.99 5.30 -11.86
CA VAL A 22 -11.69 5.24 -11.16
C VAL A 22 -10.55 5.13 -12.19
N GLY A 23 -10.65 4.23 -13.16
CA GLY A 23 -9.68 4.07 -14.23
C GLY A 23 -9.49 5.34 -15.05
N GLY A 24 -10.58 6.00 -15.43
CA GLY A 24 -10.54 7.30 -16.11
C GLY A 24 -9.84 8.38 -15.28
N SER A 25 -10.11 8.44 -13.97
CA SER A 25 -9.41 9.38 -13.08
C SER A 25 -7.90 9.11 -13.01
N TYR A 26 -7.48 7.84 -13.12
CA TYR A 26 -6.07 7.46 -13.07
C TYR A 26 -5.38 7.70 -14.41
N LEU A 27 -6.09 7.58 -15.53
CA LEU A 27 -5.58 8.01 -16.83
C LEU A 27 -5.30 9.51 -16.83
N VAL A 28 -6.23 10.33 -16.31
CA VAL A 28 -6.01 11.78 -16.16
C VAL A 28 -4.83 12.07 -15.23
N ALA A 29 -4.75 11.38 -14.09
CA ALA A 29 -3.62 11.51 -13.17
C ALA A 29 -2.28 11.14 -13.83
N GLY A 30 -2.24 10.04 -14.59
CA GLY A 30 -1.07 9.58 -15.33
C GLY A 30 -0.64 10.54 -16.44
N LEU A 31 -1.59 11.13 -17.18
CA LEU A 31 -1.29 12.18 -18.16
C LEU A 31 -0.74 13.44 -17.49
N GLY A 32 -1.31 13.84 -16.34
CA GLY A 32 -0.78 14.93 -15.53
C GLY A 32 0.64 14.66 -15.06
N ALA A 33 0.91 13.47 -14.51
CA ALA A 33 2.25 13.03 -14.13
C ALA A 33 3.24 13.05 -15.30
N ALA A 34 2.86 12.53 -16.47
CA ALA A 34 3.71 12.51 -17.66
C ALA A 34 4.03 13.93 -18.15
N LEU A 35 3.04 14.84 -18.15
CA LEU A 35 3.27 16.25 -18.46
C LEU A 35 4.21 16.90 -17.45
N THR A 36 3.99 16.68 -16.15
CA THR A 36 4.88 17.19 -15.09
C THR A 36 6.30 16.67 -15.25
N TRP A 37 6.48 15.40 -15.60
CA TRP A 37 7.78 14.81 -15.89
C TRP A 37 8.49 15.54 -17.04
N GLN A 38 7.79 15.77 -18.16
CA GLN A 38 8.35 16.49 -19.30
C GLN A 38 8.70 17.95 -18.95
N LEU A 39 7.85 18.62 -18.18
CA LEU A 39 8.06 20.01 -17.75
C LEU A 39 9.16 20.15 -16.70
N ALA A 40 9.49 19.08 -15.95
CA ALA A 40 10.59 19.09 -14.99
C ALA A 40 11.96 19.27 -15.68
N GLY A 41 12.07 18.99 -16.99
CA GLY A 41 13.28 19.28 -17.77
C GLY A 41 14.51 18.51 -17.26
N SER A 42 15.59 19.23 -16.93
CA SER A 42 16.88 18.67 -16.51
C SER A 42 16.97 18.32 -15.02
N GLN A 43 15.86 18.29 -14.30
CA GLN A 43 15.83 17.85 -12.91
C GLN A 43 16.23 16.38 -12.79
N HIS A 44 16.80 16.00 -11.63
CA HIS A 44 17.14 14.62 -11.36
C HIS A 44 15.88 13.72 -11.44
N PRO A 45 15.96 12.50 -12.02
CA PRO A 45 14.79 11.61 -12.20
C PRO A 45 13.97 11.33 -10.95
N LEU A 46 14.60 11.30 -9.77
CA LEU A 46 13.89 11.22 -8.47
C LEU A 46 13.00 12.45 -8.21
N THR A 47 13.51 13.65 -8.44
CA THR A 47 12.79 14.90 -8.24
C THR A 47 11.63 15.00 -9.24
N SER A 48 11.88 14.64 -10.50
CA SER A 48 10.85 14.58 -11.54
C SER A 48 9.74 13.58 -11.19
N ALA A 49 10.10 12.39 -10.68
CA ALA A 49 9.13 11.41 -10.20
C ALA A 49 8.31 11.93 -9.01
N LEU A 50 8.96 12.60 -8.06
CA LEU A 50 8.27 13.17 -6.90
C LEU A 50 7.24 14.21 -7.33
N TYR A 51 7.61 15.14 -8.21
CA TYR A 51 6.67 16.14 -8.72
C TYR A 51 5.52 15.49 -9.49
N ALA A 52 5.82 14.51 -10.35
CA ALA A 52 4.82 13.78 -11.10
C ALA A 52 3.82 13.04 -10.18
N ASP A 53 4.31 12.37 -9.14
CA ASP A 53 3.49 11.64 -8.16
C ASP A 53 2.64 12.59 -7.30
N LEU A 54 3.19 13.75 -6.92
CA LEU A 54 2.44 14.79 -6.20
C LEU A 54 1.31 15.36 -7.07
N VAL A 55 1.58 15.66 -8.36
CA VAL A 55 0.54 16.16 -9.28
C VAL A 55 -0.53 15.11 -9.53
N ALA A 56 -0.15 13.85 -9.78
CA ALA A 56 -1.11 12.77 -9.93
C ALA A 56 -1.95 12.56 -8.66
N THR A 57 -1.34 12.64 -7.47
CA THR A 57 -2.06 12.61 -6.19
C THR A 57 -3.06 13.76 -6.08
N LEU A 58 -2.71 14.99 -6.50
CA LEU A 58 -3.64 16.13 -6.49
C LEU A 58 -4.82 15.94 -7.46
N LEU A 59 -4.58 15.31 -8.62
CA LEU A 59 -5.63 14.99 -9.59
C LEU A 59 -6.58 13.89 -9.07
N VAL A 60 -6.03 12.84 -8.45
CA VAL A 60 -6.83 11.81 -7.76
C VAL A 60 -7.61 12.42 -6.59
N PHE A 61 -7.00 13.35 -5.85
CA PHE A 61 -7.67 14.10 -4.80
C PHE A 61 -8.85 14.90 -5.33
N ALA A 62 -8.65 15.67 -6.42
CA ALA A 62 -9.73 16.40 -7.07
C ALA A 62 -10.88 15.47 -7.49
N ALA A 63 -10.56 14.33 -8.11
CA ALA A 63 -11.55 13.31 -8.45
C ALA A 63 -12.30 12.78 -7.21
N SER A 64 -11.58 12.48 -6.13
CA SER A 64 -12.18 12.01 -4.87
C SER A 64 -13.14 13.03 -4.25
N MET A 65 -12.87 14.33 -4.43
CA MET A 65 -13.72 15.41 -3.95
C MET A 65 -14.99 15.56 -4.79
N VAL A 66 -14.86 15.49 -6.13
CA VAL A 66 -16.00 15.52 -7.06
C VAL A 66 -16.91 14.31 -6.85
N LEU A 67 -16.33 13.12 -6.69
CA LEU A 67 -17.04 11.87 -6.47
C LEU A 67 -17.55 11.71 -5.03
N ALA A 68 -17.17 12.62 -4.13
CA ALA A 68 -17.41 12.50 -2.70
C ALA A 68 -17.06 11.11 -2.17
N ASN A 69 -15.89 10.58 -2.56
CA ASN A 69 -15.41 9.27 -2.14
C ASN A 69 -13.89 9.25 -2.03
N ALA A 70 -13.36 9.27 -0.80
CA ALA A 70 -11.92 9.22 -0.55
C ALA A 70 -11.28 7.86 -0.90
N SER A 71 -12.04 6.77 -0.92
CA SER A 71 -11.56 5.43 -1.32
C SER A 71 -11.20 5.31 -2.80
N VAL A 72 -11.44 6.34 -3.61
CA VAL A 72 -10.91 6.43 -4.99
C VAL A 72 -9.38 6.45 -4.98
N TYR A 73 -8.74 6.87 -3.88
CA TYR A 73 -7.28 6.84 -3.73
C TYR A 73 -6.74 5.44 -3.39
N ASP A 74 -7.57 4.53 -2.87
CA ASP A 74 -7.09 3.26 -2.28
C ASP A 74 -6.29 2.34 -3.21
N PRO A 75 -6.49 2.27 -4.53
CA PRO A 75 -5.60 1.52 -5.41
C PRO A 75 -4.44 2.35 -5.98
N TYR A 76 -4.47 3.69 -5.87
CA TYR A 76 -3.48 4.58 -6.50
C TYR A 76 -2.07 4.29 -5.99
N TRP A 77 -1.92 4.17 -4.67
CA TRP A 77 -0.62 3.99 -4.02
C TRP A 77 0.04 2.64 -4.38
N SER A 78 -0.70 1.65 -4.86
CA SER A 78 -0.13 0.42 -5.43
C SER A 78 0.03 0.47 -6.95
N VAL A 79 -0.73 1.30 -7.67
CA VAL A 79 -0.64 1.45 -9.14
C VAL A 79 0.51 2.35 -9.57
N ALA A 80 0.84 3.38 -8.80
CA ALA A 80 1.89 4.34 -9.16
C ALA A 80 3.31 3.74 -9.22
N PRO A 81 3.76 2.89 -8.28
CA PRO A 81 5.17 2.47 -8.21
C PRO A 81 5.72 1.77 -9.47
N PRO A 82 5.02 0.81 -10.13
CA PRO A 82 5.50 0.25 -11.39
C PRO A 82 5.72 1.30 -12.49
N LEU A 83 4.84 2.31 -12.59
CA LEU A 83 4.95 3.36 -13.61
C LEU A 83 6.14 4.28 -13.34
N VAL A 84 6.39 4.60 -12.07
CA VAL A 84 7.56 5.38 -11.65
C VAL A 84 8.86 4.63 -11.99
N LEU A 85 8.92 3.32 -11.72
CA LEU A 85 10.09 2.49 -12.08
C LEU A 85 10.35 2.48 -13.59
N VAL A 86 9.29 2.34 -14.40
CA VAL A 86 9.42 2.41 -15.87
C VAL A 86 9.92 3.79 -16.29
N GLY A 87 9.40 4.87 -15.69
CA GLY A 87 9.88 6.23 -15.93
C GLY A 87 11.37 6.38 -15.61
N TRP A 88 11.84 5.82 -14.50
CA TRP A 88 13.27 5.82 -14.13
C TRP A 88 14.14 5.00 -15.07
N ILE A 89 13.70 3.82 -15.50
CA ILE A 89 14.42 3.00 -16.48
C ILE A 89 14.57 3.75 -17.81
N VAL A 90 13.52 4.44 -18.27
CA VAL A 90 13.58 5.25 -19.50
C VAL A 90 14.49 6.47 -19.35
N ALA A 91 14.67 6.97 -18.12
CA ALA A 91 15.43 8.17 -17.82
C ALA A 91 16.94 7.94 -17.57
N THR A 92 17.40 6.68 -17.60
CA THR A 92 18.79 6.33 -17.37
C THR A 92 19.34 5.48 -18.52
N GLU A 93 20.60 5.70 -18.88
CA GLU A 93 21.35 4.82 -19.80
C GLU A 93 22.09 3.71 -19.04
N ASP A 94 22.12 3.82 -17.71
CA ASP A 94 22.80 2.90 -16.81
C ASP A 94 21.88 1.76 -16.35
N GLY A 95 22.49 0.80 -15.64
CA GLY A 95 21.78 -0.27 -14.96
C GLY A 95 22.03 -1.64 -15.57
N ILE A 96 21.58 -2.65 -14.83
CA ILE A 96 21.69 -4.05 -15.23
C ILE A 96 20.31 -4.55 -15.66
N ALA A 97 20.15 -4.90 -16.93
CA ALA A 97 18.87 -5.31 -17.52
C ALA A 97 18.15 -6.41 -16.71
N LEU A 98 18.89 -7.40 -16.20
CA LEU A 98 18.32 -8.45 -15.34
C LEU A 98 17.72 -7.88 -14.05
N ARG A 99 18.43 -6.95 -13.39
CA ARG A 99 17.96 -6.31 -12.15
C ARG A 99 16.75 -5.43 -12.43
N GLN A 100 16.80 -4.61 -13.49
CA GLN A 100 15.69 -3.76 -13.93
C GLN A 100 14.43 -4.60 -14.17
N PHE A 101 14.56 -5.72 -14.89
CA PHE A 101 13.47 -6.66 -15.14
C PHE A 101 12.91 -7.24 -13.83
N LEU A 102 13.77 -7.80 -12.97
CA LEU A 102 13.33 -8.45 -11.73
C LEU A 102 12.64 -7.47 -10.78
N VAL A 103 13.22 -6.28 -10.56
CA VAL A 103 12.63 -5.25 -9.70
C VAL A 103 11.29 -4.82 -10.25
N THR A 104 11.21 -4.49 -11.55
CA THR A 104 9.95 -4.05 -12.18
C THR A 104 8.89 -5.15 -12.13
N ALA A 105 9.26 -6.40 -12.42
CA ALA A 105 8.34 -7.53 -12.39
C ALA A 105 7.80 -7.78 -10.97
N LEU A 106 8.67 -7.79 -9.94
CA LEU A 106 8.26 -8.02 -8.56
C LEU A 106 7.39 -6.89 -8.02
N VAL A 107 7.75 -5.63 -8.28
CA VAL A 107 6.91 -4.47 -7.91
C VAL A 107 5.58 -4.50 -8.65
N THR A 108 5.56 -4.90 -9.93
CA THR A 108 4.31 -5.08 -10.69
C THR A 108 3.44 -6.19 -10.11
N VAL A 109 4.01 -7.33 -9.72
CA VAL A 109 3.26 -8.43 -9.09
C VAL A 109 2.67 -8.00 -7.75
N TRP A 110 3.46 -7.30 -6.92
CA TRP A 110 2.98 -6.70 -5.66
C TRP A 110 1.83 -5.71 -5.90
N ALA A 111 1.98 -4.80 -6.87
CA ALA A 111 0.99 -3.81 -7.25
C ALA A 111 -0.33 -4.43 -7.72
N LEU A 112 -0.25 -5.42 -8.62
CA LEU A 112 -1.41 -6.15 -9.14
C LEU A 112 -2.13 -6.92 -8.03
N ARG A 113 -1.37 -7.55 -7.13
CA ARG A 113 -1.92 -8.28 -5.97
C ARG A 113 -2.74 -7.36 -5.06
N LEU A 114 -2.17 -6.22 -4.67
CA LEU A 114 -2.81 -5.22 -3.82
C LEU A 114 -4.06 -4.65 -4.47
N THR A 115 -3.92 -4.17 -5.71
CA THR A 115 -5.02 -3.61 -6.50
C THR A 115 -6.14 -4.63 -6.68
N ALA A 116 -5.81 -5.90 -6.96
CA ALA A 116 -6.80 -6.95 -7.08
C ALA A 116 -7.46 -7.31 -5.74
N ASN A 117 -6.73 -7.25 -4.62
CA ASN A 117 -7.31 -7.47 -3.29
C ASN A 117 -8.33 -6.37 -2.96
N TRP A 118 -7.98 -5.11 -3.22
CA TRP A 118 -8.91 -3.98 -3.11
C TRP A 118 -10.12 -4.15 -4.03
N ALA A 119 -9.89 -4.40 -5.32
CA ALA A 119 -10.95 -4.49 -6.32
C ALA A 119 -11.98 -5.57 -5.97
N ARG A 120 -11.55 -6.71 -5.41
CA ARG A 120 -12.46 -7.79 -4.97
C ARG A 120 -13.41 -7.36 -3.84
N GLY A 121 -12.93 -6.57 -2.89
CA GLY A 121 -13.73 -6.10 -1.74
C GLY A 121 -14.52 -4.83 -1.99
N TRP A 122 -14.16 -4.05 -3.01
CA TRP A 122 -14.81 -2.78 -3.31
C TRP A 122 -16.12 -2.97 -4.09
N SER A 123 -17.20 -2.35 -3.59
CA SER A 123 -18.56 -2.54 -4.08
C SER A 123 -19.10 -1.36 -4.92
N GLY A 124 -18.24 -0.44 -5.35
CA GLY A 124 -18.61 0.74 -6.15
C GLY A 124 -18.60 2.05 -5.36
N LEU A 125 -19.06 3.14 -5.98
CA LEU A 125 -18.88 4.51 -5.45
C LEU A 125 -19.66 4.83 -4.16
N ARG A 126 -20.60 3.97 -3.74
CA ARG A 126 -21.22 4.01 -2.40
C ARG A 126 -20.33 3.48 -1.28
N HIS A 127 -19.29 2.74 -1.63
CA HIS A 127 -18.34 2.17 -0.68
C HIS A 127 -17.27 3.19 -0.34
N GLU A 128 -17.13 3.51 0.94
CA GLU A 128 -15.99 4.26 1.48
C GLU A 128 -15.40 3.48 2.64
N ASP A 129 -14.06 3.40 2.69
CA ASP A 129 -13.35 2.76 3.79
C ASP A 129 -13.78 3.36 5.12
N TRP A 130 -14.04 2.47 6.08
CA TRP A 130 -14.50 2.84 7.40
C TRP A 130 -13.51 3.76 8.14
N ARG A 131 -12.21 3.68 7.85
CA ARG A 131 -11.16 4.55 8.41
C ARG A 131 -11.44 6.00 8.04
N TYR A 132 -11.85 6.26 6.81
CA TYR A 132 -12.14 7.60 6.31
C TYR A 132 -13.44 8.13 6.90
N ARG A 133 -14.45 7.26 7.05
CA ARG A 133 -15.69 7.60 7.78
C ARG A 133 -15.41 7.96 9.23
N GLN A 134 -14.55 7.19 9.90
CA GLN A 134 -14.17 7.44 11.30
C GLN A 134 -13.37 8.74 11.41
N LEU A 135 -12.38 8.96 10.56
CA LEU A 135 -11.56 10.17 10.54
C LEU A 135 -12.43 11.40 10.30
N ARG A 136 -13.35 11.35 9.32
CA ARG A 136 -14.33 12.41 9.07
C ARG A 136 -15.19 12.72 10.27
N ALA A 137 -15.60 11.70 11.02
CA ALA A 137 -16.40 11.89 12.24
C ALA A 137 -15.57 12.52 13.36
N GLN A 138 -14.32 12.08 13.56
CA GLN A 138 -13.42 12.57 14.61
C GLN A 138 -12.95 14.01 14.38
N THR A 139 -12.80 14.44 13.12
CA THR A 139 -12.35 15.80 12.78
C THR A 139 -13.50 16.76 12.49
N ARG A 140 -14.75 16.30 12.58
CA ARG A 140 -15.94 17.10 12.25
C ARG A 140 -15.98 18.37 13.11
N GLY A 141 -16.09 19.53 12.44
CA GLY A 141 -16.15 20.84 13.09
C GLY A 141 -14.79 21.39 13.56
N ARG A 142 -13.71 20.61 13.47
CA ARG A 142 -12.34 21.05 13.82
C ARG A 142 -11.50 21.35 12.58
N LEU A 143 -11.61 20.50 11.56
CA LEU A 143 -10.88 20.65 10.30
C LEU A 143 -11.84 20.50 9.11
N PRO A 144 -11.64 21.24 8.02
CA PRO A 144 -12.43 21.04 6.81
C PRO A 144 -12.08 19.68 6.19
N TRP A 145 -13.10 18.98 5.66
CA TRP A 145 -12.93 17.62 5.14
C TRP A 145 -11.90 17.51 4.01
N TRP A 146 -11.82 18.53 3.15
CA TRP A 146 -10.85 18.55 2.04
C TRP A 146 -9.40 18.45 2.55
N LEU A 147 -9.08 19.09 3.68
CA LEU A 147 -7.74 19.09 4.27
C LEU A 147 -7.42 17.71 4.88
N VAL A 148 -8.40 17.12 5.56
CA VAL A 148 -8.27 15.78 6.16
C VAL A 148 -8.08 14.72 5.07
N ASN A 149 -8.86 14.83 3.99
CA ASN A 149 -8.74 13.95 2.83
C ASN A 149 -7.38 14.14 2.12
N LEU A 150 -6.99 15.37 1.81
CA LEU A 150 -5.71 15.64 1.14
C LEU A 150 -4.52 15.21 2.00
N ALA A 151 -4.38 15.75 3.21
CA ALA A 151 -3.17 15.54 4.00
C ALA A 151 -3.10 14.13 4.60
N GLY A 152 -4.20 13.64 5.17
CA GLY A 152 -4.19 12.39 5.94
C GLY A 152 -4.44 11.13 5.12
N ILE A 153 -5.31 11.19 4.10
CA ILE A 153 -5.73 10.00 3.34
C ILE A 153 -4.91 9.82 2.07
N GLN A 154 -4.44 10.91 1.44
CA GLN A 154 -3.80 10.84 0.13
C GLN A 154 -2.33 11.21 0.18
N LEU A 155 -2.00 12.43 0.60
CA LEU A 155 -0.62 12.92 0.57
C LEU A 155 0.30 12.15 1.53
N MET A 156 -0.14 11.87 2.76
CA MET A 156 0.68 11.11 3.71
C MET A 156 1.04 9.71 3.17
N PRO A 157 0.09 8.86 2.72
CA PRO A 157 0.44 7.58 2.13
C PRO A 157 1.27 7.70 0.85
N THR A 158 1.01 8.69 -0.01
CA THR A 158 1.84 8.95 -1.21
C THR A 158 3.29 9.16 -0.81
N LEU A 159 3.56 10.02 0.18
CA LEU A 159 4.92 10.30 0.63
C LEU A 159 5.58 9.09 1.30
N VAL A 160 4.82 8.27 2.06
CA VAL A 160 5.36 7.04 2.64
C VAL A 160 5.75 6.02 1.57
N VAL A 161 4.89 5.83 0.57
CA VAL A 161 5.16 4.92 -0.55
C VAL A 161 6.32 5.43 -1.40
N PHE A 162 6.37 6.73 -1.69
CA PHE A 162 7.48 7.33 -2.41
C PHE A 162 8.80 7.20 -1.65
N ALA A 163 8.79 7.39 -0.32
CA ALA A 163 9.96 7.14 0.52
C ALA A 163 10.43 5.68 0.44
N GLY A 164 9.49 4.72 0.46
CA GLY A 164 9.78 3.30 0.20
C GLY A 164 10.42 3.07 -1.17
N LEU A 165 9.93 3.78 -2.19
CA LEU A 165 10.34 3.65 -3.58
C LEU A 165 11.69 4.30 -3.88
N LEU A 166 12.26 5.13 -2.99
CA LEU A 166 13.58 5.76 -3.19
C LEU A 166 14.68 4.74 -3.54
N SER A 167 14.61 3.54 -2.95
CA SER A 167 15.56 2.45 -3.24
C SER A 167 15.42 1.88 -4.66
N GLY A 168 14.29 2.12 -5.31
CA GLY A 168 14.03 1.71 -6.69
C GLY A 168 14.92 2.43 -7.71
N TRP A 169 15.30 3.69 -7.47
CA TRP A 169 16.21 4.42 -8.36
C TRP A 169 17.59 3.76 -8.49
N PRO A 170 18.38 3.58 -7.40
CA PRO A 170 19.65 2.87 -7.51
C PRO A 170 19.46 1.43 -7.99
N ALA A 171 18.34 0.77 -7.65
CA ALA A 171 18.05 -0.57 -8.14
C ALA A 171 17.92 -0.66 -9.68
N VAL A 172 17.47 0.41 -10.35
CA VAL A 172 17.32 0.41 -11.82
C VAL A 172 18.46 1.12 -12.54
N ALA A 173 19.11 2.11 -11.92
CA ALA A 173 20.18 2.92 -12.52
C ALA A 173 21.60 2.51 -12.06
N GLY A 174 21.73 1.64 -11.05
CA GLY A 174 23.03 1.23 -10.52
C GLY A 174 23.76 0.20 -11.39
N ASN A 175 25.03 0.47 -11.68
CA ASN A 175 25.88 -0.31 -12.59
C ASN A 175 26.64 -1.48 -11.95
N ARG A 176 26.53 -1.68 -10.62
CA ARG A 176 27.19 -2.81 -9.98
C ARG A 176 26.61 -4.12 -10.53
N ALA A 177 27.49 -5.05 -10.91
CA ALA A 177 27.10 -6.34 -11.47
C ALA A 177 26.11 -7.08 -10.57
N PHE A 178 25.20 -7.85 -11.17
CA PHE A 178 24.23 -8.67 -10.44
C PHE A 178 24.96 -9.69 -9.56
N GLY A 179 24.63 -9.73 -8.27
CA GLY A 179 25.39 -10.53 -7.30
C GLY A 179 24.56 -11.17 -6.18
N PRO A 180 25.22 -11.74 -5.16
CA PRO A 180 24.54 -12.46 -4.09
C PRO A 180 23.50 -11.63 -3.31
N LEU A 181 23.75 -10.31 -3.17
CA LEU A 181 22.80 -9.42 -2.49
C LEU A 181 21.52 -9.21 -3.31
N ASP A 182 21.61 -9.21 -4.64
CA ASP A 182 20.43 -9.21 -5.51
C ASP A 182 19.61 -10.50 -5.36
N VAL A 183 20.29 -11.66 -5.27
CA VAL A 183 19.61 -12.95 -5.03
C VAL A 183 18.87 -12.91 -3.69
N LEU A 184 19.49 -12.39 -2.63
CA LEU A 184 18.82 -12.21 -1.35
C LEU A 184 17.63 -11.25 -1.46
N ALA A 185 17.78 -10.14 -2.19
CA ALA A 185 16.69 -9.19 -2.43
C ALA A 185 15.49 -9.85 -3.15
N VAL A 186 15.76 -10.66 -4.18
CA VAL A 186 14.73 -11.47 -4.87
C VAL A 186 14.02 -12.39 -3.89
N LEU A 187 14.78 -13.18 -3.10
CA LEU A 187 14.22 -14.15 -2.16
C LEU A 187 13.34 -13.47 -1.10
N VAL A 188 13.81 -12.37 -0.52
CA VAL A 188 13.05 -11.58 0.46
C VAL A 188 11.78 -11.02 -0.16
N THR A 189 11.86 -10.44 -1.35
CA THR A 189 10.72 -9.81 -2.03
C THR A 189 9.67 -10.86 -2.46
N VAL A 190 10.10 -12.00 -3.00
CA VAL A 190 9.21 -13.11 -3.37
C VAL A 190 8.54 -13.69 -2.12
N ALA A 191 9.29 -13.93 -1.04
CA ALA A 191 8.74 -14.43 0.21
C ALA A 191 7.74 -13.45 0.83
N ALA A 192 8.02 -12.14 0.78
CA ALA A 192 7.13 -11.08 1.23
C ALA A 192 5.78 -11.11 0.48
N ILE A 193 5.83 -11.07 -0.86
CA ILE A 193 4.64 -11.14 -1.72
C ILE A 193 3.86 -12.44 -1.46
N GLY A 194 4.56 -13.57 -1.32
CA GLY A 194 3.96 -14.86 -1.02
C GLY A 194 3.26 -14.87 0.35
N LEU A 195 3.91 -14.33 1.38
CA LEU A 195 3.36 -14.22 2.73
C LEU A 195 2.08 -13.37 2.72
N GLU A 196 2.09 -12.22 2.05
CA GLU A 196 0.90 -11.37 1.86
C GLU A 196 -0.23 -12.11 1.14
N ALA A 197 0.07 -12.75 0.02
CA ALA A 197 -0.91 -13.45 -0.80
C ALA A 197 -1.60 -14.57 -0.03
N VAL A 198 -0.83 -15.38 0.71
CA VAL A 198 -1.35 -16.46 1.54
C VAL A 198 -2.14 -15.90 2.72
N ALA A 199 -1.62 -14.91 3.43
CA ALA A 199 -2.28 -14.32 4.60
C ALA A 199 -3.63 -13.70 4.24
N ASP A 200 -3.68 -12.86 3.20
CA ASP A 200 -4.93 -12.25 2.76
C ASP A 200 -5.88 -13.31 2.19
N GLY A 201 -5.36 -14.34 1.50
CA GLY A 201 -6.16 -15.46 1.03
C GLY A 201 -6.86 -16.22 2.16
N GLN A 202 -6.13 -16.50 3.24
CA GLN A 202 -6.68 -17.13 4.45
C GLN A 202 -7.73 -16.24 5.11
N LEU A 203 -7.45 -14.95 5.28
CA LEU A 203 -8.38 -14.01 5.91
C LEU A 203 -9.66 -13.83 5.09
N ARG A 204 -9.54 -13.73 3.76
CA ARG A 204 -10.70 -13.64 2.86
C ARG A 204 -11.58 -14.87 2.95
N ARG A 205 -11.01 -16.08 2.89
CA ARG A 205 -11.78 -17.33 3.02
C ARG A 205 -12.47 -17.41 4.38
N PHE A 206 -11.78 -17.04 5.45
CA PHE A 206 -12.35 -16.99 6.79
C PHE A 206 -13.53 -16.00 6.88
N ALA A 207 -13.38 -14.80 6.33
CA ALA A 207 -14.40 -13.75 6.37
C ALA A 207 -15.60 -14.00 5.46
N ALA A 208 -15.45 -14.81 4.41
CA ALA A 208 -16.54 -15.17 3.49
C ALA A 208 -17.57 -16.10 4.13
N ASP A 209 -17.18 -16.89 5.13
CA ASP A 209 -18.06 -17.80 5.85
C ASP A 209 -18.89 -17.03 6.92
N PRO A 210 -20.23 -17.00 6.80
CA PRO A 210 -21.11 -16.33 7.76
C PRO A 210 -20.96 -16.83 9.20
N ALA A 211 -20.58 -18.09 9.41
CA ALA A 211 -20.37 -18.66 10.74
C ALA A 211 -19.17 -18.03 11.48
N ASN A 212 -18.28 -17.35 10.76
CA ASN A 212 -17.11 -16.67 11.30
C ASN A 212 -17.34 -15.18 11.60
N ARG A 213 -18.57 -14.66 11.41
CA ARG A 213 -18.90 -13.28 11.76
C ARG A 213 -18.60 -13.01 13.23
N GLY A 214 -17.81 -11.96 13.49
CA GLY A 214 -17.40 -11.58 14.85
C GLY A 214 -16.31 -12.46 15.48
N ARG A 215 -15.89 -13.56 14.83
CA ARG A 215 -14.83 -14.45 15.33
C ARG A 215 -13.44 -13.94 14.94
N ILE A 216 -12.41 -14.40 15.65
CA ILE A 216 -11.00 -14.08 15.37
C ILE A 216 -10.46 -15.09 14.36
N CYS A 217 -9.72 -14.63 13.36
CA CYS A 217 -9.02 -15.55 12.46
C CYS A 217 -7.75 -16.04 13.16
N ASP A 218 -7.72 -17.31 13.55
CA ASP A 218 -6.62 -17.95 14.27
C ASP A 218 -6.08 -19.19 13.52
N ARG A 219 -6.29 -19.22 12.19
CA ARG A 219 -5.92 -20.34 11.31
C ARG A 219 -4.77 -19.97 10.37
N GLY A 220 -4.01 -20.97 9.94
CA GLY A 220 -2.93 -20.78 8.97
C GLY A 220 -1.83 -19.87 9.52
N LEU A 221 -1.45 -18.83 8.79
CA LEU A 221 -0.43 -17.84 9.21
C LEU A 221 -0.91 -17.01 10.41
N TRP A 222 -2.21 -16.77 10.51
CA TRP A 222 -2.83 -15.92 11.55
C TRP A 222 -2.73 -16.52 12.96
N ARG A 223 -2.38 -17.81 13.09
CA ARG A 223 -2.10 -18.44 14.39
C ARG A 223 -0.71 -18.07 14.95
N TYR A 224 0.22 -17.68 14.07
CA TYR A 224 1.61 -17.41 14.43
C TYR A 224 1.91 -15.91 14.52
N SER A 225 1.11 -15.09 13.83
CA SER A 225 1.22 -13.64 13.78
C SER A 225 -0.17 -13.04 13.67
N ARG A 226 -0.43 -11.91 14.34
CA ARG A 226 -1.72 -11.21 14.25
C ARG A 226 -1.87 -10.43 12.96
N HIS A 227 -0.76 -10.07 12.29
CA HIS A 227 -0.77 -9.31 11.04
C HIS A 227 0.29 -9.85 10.05
N PRO A 228 0.20 -11.12 9.62
CA PRO A 228 1.19 -11.73 8.73
C PRO A 228 1.24 -11.05 7.35
N ASN A 229 0.11 -10.51 6.89
CA ASN A 229 0.05 -9.72 5.67
C ASN A 229 0.82 -8.39 5.80
N TYR A 230 0.75 -7.72 6.96
CA TYR A 230 1.54 -6.49 7.17
C TYR A 230 3.03 -6.78 7.34
N LEU A 231 3.39 -7.94 7.90
CA LEU A 231 4.79 -8.37 7.91
C LEU A 231 5.32 -8.53 6.49
N GLY A 232 4.54 -9.14 5.59
CA GLY A 232 4.93 -9.28 4.20
C GLY A 232 5.05 -7.92 3.51
N GLU A 233 4.06 -7.03 3.69
CA GLU A 233 4.11 -5.67 3.13
C GLU A 233 5.37 -4.92 3.61
N ILE A 234 5.70 -4.96 4.90
CA ILE A 234 6.94 -4.35 5.41
C ILE A 234 8.18 -5.00 4.78
N ALA A 235 8.22 -6.33 4.72
CA ALA A 235 9.35 -7.08 4.17
C ALA A 235 9.57 -6.83 2.66
N PHE A 236 8.52 -6.52 1.91
CA PHE A 236 8.61 -6.12 0.49
C PHE A 236 9.48 -4.86 0.33
N TRP A 237 9.26 -3.83 1.15
CA TRP A 237 10.06 -2.60 1.11
C TRP A 237 11.52 -2.82 1.55
N TRP A 238 11.76 -3.75 2.47
CA TRP A 238 13.13 -4.19 2.79
C TRP A 238 13.79 -4.90 1.60
N GLY A 239 13.05 -5.74 0.88
CA GLY A 239 13.51 -6.38 -0.36
C GLY A 239 13.91 -5.36 -1.43
N LEU A 240 13.09 -4.33 -1.63
CA LEU A 240 13.41 -3.23 -2.55
C LEU A 240 14.65 -2.44 -2.12
N TRP A 241 14.82 -2.19 -0.82
CA TRP A 241 16.04 -1.58 -0.29
C TRP A 241 17.29 -2.43 -0.52
N LEU A 242 17.19 -3.75 -0.36
CA LEU A 242 18.31 -4.66 -0.65
C LEU A 242 18.71 -4.62 -2.13
N PHE A 243 17.77 -4.50 -3.06
CA PHE A 243 18.09 -4.27 -4.48
C PHE A 243 18.84 -2.97 -4.70
N GLY A 244 18.38 -1.86 -4.09
CA GLY A 244 19.06 -0.58 -4.17
C GLY A 244 20.49 -0.65 -3.65
N LEU A 245 20.69 -1.26 -2.48
CA LEU A 245 22.00 -1.45 -1.86
C LEU A 245 22.91 -2.37 -2.67
N ALA A 246 22.35 -3.41 -3.32
CA ALA A 246 23.09 -4.31 -4.20
C ALA A 246 23.60 -3.62 -5.46
N ALA A 247 22.80 -2.70 -6.01
CA ALA A 247 23.10 -1.97 -7.23
C ALA A 247 24.06 -0.80 -7.01
N ASP A 248 23.94 -0.11 -5.88
CA ASP A 248 24.84 0.97 -5.47
C ASP A 248 24.84 1.14 -3.92
N PRO A 249 25.90 0.67 -3.23
CA PRO A 249 26.00 0.78 -1.77
C PRO A 249 26.00 2.21 -1.22
N THR A 250 26.29 3.23 -2.04
CA THR A 250 26.27 4.63 -1.60
C THR A 250 24.86 5.11 -1.25
N TRP A 251 23.83 4.42 -1.75
CA TRP A 251 22.42 4.69 -1.49
C TRP A 251 21.87 4.03 -0.23
N TRP A 252 22.73 3.56 0.69
CA TRP A 252 22.32 2.92 1.95
C TRP A 252 21.28 3.74 2.74
N TRP A 253 21.34 5.08 2.66
CA TRP A 253 20.45 6.02 3.36
C TRP A 253 18.97 5.89 2.94
N THR A 254 18.69 5.28 1.78
CA THR A 254 17.32 4.95 1.34
C THR A 254 16.62 3.92 2.24
N VAL A 255 17.32 3.37 3.25
CA VAL A 255 16.73 2.59 4.35
C VAL A 255 15.62 3.35 5.08
N ILE A 256 15.60 4.68 4.97
CA ILE A 256 14.49 5.52 5.45
C ILE A 256 13.14 5.06 4.88
N GLY A 257 13.10 4.50 3.67
CA GLY A 257 11.90 3.97 3.03
C GLY A 257 11.23 2.85 3.84
N PRO A 258 11.84 1.66 3.96
CA PRO A 258 11.27 0.58 4.77
C PRO A 258 11.08 0.95 6.24
N LEU A 259 11.92 1.82 6.82
CA LEU A 259 11.72 2.32 8.19
C LEU A 259 10.47 3.19 8.32
N THR A 260 10.17 4.02 7.34
CA THR A 260 8.95 4.85 7.31
C THR A 260 7.71 3.96 7.19
N VAL A 261 7.75 2.95 6.31
CA VAL A 261 6.66 1.97 6.18
C VAL A 261 6.47 1.18 7.48
N LEU A 262 7.54 0.68 8.09
CA LEU A 262 7.50 0.01 9.39
C LEU A 262 6.84 0.90 10.46
N THR A 263 7.25 2.17 10.53
CA THR A 263 6.72 3.15 11.49
C THR A 263 5.24 3.40 11.26
N LEU A 264 4.79 3.53 10.01
CA LEU A 264 3.38 3.66 9.68
C LEU A 264 2.58 2.44 10.17
N PHE A 265 3.05 1.23 9.88
CA PHE A 265 2.33 0.01 10.26
C PHE A 265 2.27 -0.18 11.78
N VAL A 266 3.41 -0.08 12.47
CA VAL A 266 3.49 -0.31 13.92
C VAL A 266 2.89 0.84 14.72
N GLY A 267 3.10 2.08 14.28
CA GLY A 267 2.69 3.29 14.99
C GLY A 267 1.23 3.69 14.76
N ALA A 268 0.68 3.45 13.56
CA ALA A 268 -0.65 3.93 13.19
C ALA A 268 -1.60 2.82 12.75
N THR A 269 -1.24 2.05 11.71
CA THR A 269 -2.17 1.11 11.06
C THR A 269 -2.59 -0.03 11.98
N ILE A 270 -1.63 -0.74 12.58
CA ILE A 270 -1.91 -1.87 13.47
C ILE A 270 -2.67 -1.44 14.72
N PRO A 271 -2.26 -0.38 15.47
CA PRO A 271 -3.02 0.08 16.62
C PRO A 271 -4.48 0.42 16.29
N LEU A 272 -4.72 1.06 15.15
CA LEU A 272 -6.07 1.38 14.69
C LEU A 272 -6.91 0.12 14.42
N MET A 273 -6.34 -0.87 13.72
CA MET A 273 -7.01 -2.14 13.43
C MET A 273 -7.29 -2.95 14.70
N GLU A 274 -6.33 -2.99 15.62
CA GLU A 274 -6.45 -3.76 16.86
C GLU A 274 -7.48 -3.16 17.80
N ARG A 275 -7.54 -1.83 17.95
CA ARG A 275 -8.58 -1.16 18.74
C ARG A 275 -9.97 -1.54 18.23
N ARG A 276 -10.21 -1.42 16.92
CA ARG A 276 -11.48 -1.84 16.32
C ARG A 276 -11.76 -3.33 16.49
N SER A 277 -10.73 -4.18 16.49
CA SER A 277 -10.91 -5.62 16.68
C SER A 277 -11.27 -5.96 18.12
N VAL A 278 -10.71 -5.25 19.11
CA VAL A 278 -11.13 -5.35 20.52
C VAL A 278 -12.60 -5.00 20.67
N ASP A 279 -13.07 -3.92 20.03
CA ASP A 279 -14.46 -3.47 20.15
C ASP A 279 -15.48 -4.44 19.51
N ARG A 280 -15.05 -5.21 18.50
CA ARG A 280 -15.96 -6.01 17.65
C ARG A 280 -15.86 -7.52 17.84
N ARG A 281 -14.80 -8.02 18.48
CA ARG A 281 -14.52 -9.46 18.58
C ARG A 281 -14.28 -9.86 20.04
N PRO A 282 -15.25 -10.57 20.67
CA PRO A 282 -15.05 -11.12 22.00
C PRO A 282 -13.77 -11.95 22.09
N GLY A 283 -13.00 -11.78 23.17
CA GLY A 283 -11.74 -12.50 23.40
C GLY A 283 -10.50 -11.94 22.67
N TYR A 284 -10.62 -10.90 21.83
CA TYR A 284 -9.47 -10.38 21.08
C TYR A 284 -8.38 -9.78 22.00
N ALA A 285 -8.77 -9.20 23.13
CA ALA A 285 -7.81 -8.70 24.12
C ALA A 285 -6.95 -9.81 24.75
N ALA A 286 -7.47 -11.04 24.90
CA ALA A 286 -6.70 -12.19 25.34
C ALA A 286 -5.81 -12.72 24.20
N HIS A 287 -6.36 -12.82 22.99
CA HIS A 287 -5.61 -13.21 21.79
C HIS A 287 -4.37 -12.31 21.53
N ARG A 288 -4.46 -11.01 21.82
CA ARG A 288 -3.32 -10.08 21.74
C ARG A 288 -2.17 -10.38 22.71
N ARG A 289 -2.40 -11.15 23.76
CA ARG A 289 -1.34 -11.59 24.68
C ARG A 289 -0.68 -12.88 24.19
N GLU A 290 -1.48 -13.74 23.54
CA GLU A 290 -1.11 -15.08 23.09
C GLU A 290 -0.42 -15.12 21.72
N VAL A 291 -0.79 -14.24 20.80
CA VAL A 291 -0.26 -14.21 19.42
C VAL A 291 0.54 -12.92 19.20
N PRO A 292 1.77 -12.98 18.68
CA PRO A 292 2.62 -11.80 18.51
C PRO A 292 2.11 -10.95 17.34
N MET A 293 2.48 -9.67 17.35
CA MET A 293 1.95 -8.70 16.40
C MET A 293 2.40 -8.95 14.95
N LEU A 294 3.71 -9.12 14.74
CA LEU A 294 4.33 -9.26 13.41
C LEU A 294 5.16 -10.53 13.30
N LEU A 295 6.29 -10.60 14.01
CA LEU A 295 7.22 -11.73 13.90
C LEU A 295 6.57 -13.05 14.37
N PRO A 296 6.54 -14.09 13.52
CA PRO A 296 5.89 -15.35 13.85
C PRO A 296 6.52 -16.01 15.08
N ARG A 297 5.70 -16.52 15.99
CA ARG A 297 6.16 -17.41 17.08
C ARG A 297 5.32 -18.68 17.14
N PRO A 298 5.91 -19.85 17.46
CA PRO A 298 5.15 -21.06 17.69
C PRO A 298 4.08 -20.81 18.76
N PRO A 299 2.83 -21.30 18.59
CA PRO A 299 1.78 -21.08 19.56
C PRO A 299 2.13 -21.80 20.86
N VAL A 300 1.92 -21.11 21.99
CA VAL A 300 1.99 -21.74 23.30
C VAL A 300 0.87 -22.79 23.34
N ARG A 301 1.21 -24.08 23.56
CA ARG A 301 0.21 -25.15 23.68
C ARG A 301 -0.81 -24.74 24.74
N ARG A 302 -2.08 -24.61 24.35
CA ARG A 302 -3.17 -24.51 25.34
C ARG A 302 -3.21 -25.83 26.10
N ARG A 303 -3.05 -25.81 27.43
CA ARG A 303 -3.63 -26.85 28.26
C ARG A 303 -5.14 -26.69 28.07
N ILE A 304 -5.77 -27.69 27.45
CA ILE A 304 -7.23 -27.80 27.45
C ILE A 304 -7.60 -27.95 28.93
N PRO A 305 -8.45 -27.08 29.51
CA PRO A 305 -9.04 -27.38 30.80
C PRO A 305 -9.92 -28.61 30.63
N ASP A 306 -9.62 -29.66 31.39
CA ASP A 306 -10.47 -30.85 31.52
C ASP A 306 -11.89 -30.48 31.99
#